data_AF-A0A967YTV2-F1
#
_entry.id   AF-A0A967YTV2-F1
#
_cell.length_a   1.000
_cell.length_b   1.000
_cell.length_c   1.000
_cell.angle_alpha   90.00
_cell.angle_beta   90.00
_cell.angle_gamma   90.00
#
_symmetry.space_group_name_H-M   'P 1'
#
loop_
_entity.id
_entity.type
_entity.pdbx_description
1 polymer ?
#
loop_
_entity_poly.entity_id
_entity_poly.type
_entity_poly.pdbx_seq_one_letter_code
_entity_poly.pdbx_strand_id
1 'polypeptide(L)'
;PGECHYITEGNYLALSNVHICRKLLGHIGVNPERLRLEWVSASEGIRFAEVMNDFSGKVKALGPLGEGEGIDEDELKLKLEAVKNLIPYIKLVERERLRVPFKSEEECNKFFTSDEVDRLFQELILDKLEVSHIMALLRERPLSTGEISEILGVDPSEVSRHMNSSSRQGLVHFDESQKR
;
A
#
# COMPACT_ATOMS: atom_id res chain seq x y z
N PRO A 1 6.42 15.18 -18.33
CA PRO A 1 6.10 15.77 -17.00
C PRO A 1 6.21 17.30 -17.02
N GLY A 2 5.23 18.04 -16.47
CA GLY A 2 5.22 19.51 -16.47
C GLY A 2 4.27 20.19 -17.48
N GLU A 3 3.68 19.42 -18.39
CA GLU A 3 2.67 19.90 -19.36
C GLU A 3 1.22 19.72 -18.86
N CYS A 4 1.03 19.61 -17.53
CA CYS A 4 -0.31 19.47 -17.00
C CYS A 4 -1.13 20.70 -17.40
N HIS A 5 -2.26 20.47 -18.08
CA HIS A 5 -3.15 21.55 -18.50
C HIS A 5 -3.70 22.34 -17.30
N TYR A 6 -3.77 21.70 -16.13
CA TYR A 6 -4.24 22.31 -14.90
C TYR A 6 -3.09 22.86 -14.07
N ILE A 7 -3.23 24.11 -13.66
CA ILE A 7 -2.25 24.89 -12.87
C ILE A 7 -1.93 24.22 -11.52
N THR A 8 -2.81 23.35 -11.02
CA THR A 8 -2.65 22.65 -9.73
C THR A 8 -1.62 21.51 -9.75
N GLU A 9 -0.87 21.34 -10.85
CA GLU A 9 0.17 20.32 -11.00
C GLU A 9 -0.33 18.91 -10.66
N GLY A 10 -1.56 18.59 -11.12
CA GLY A 10 -2.24 17.33 -10.82
C GLY A 10 -1.47 16.09 -11.27
N ASN A 11 -0.54 16.23 -12.21
CA ASN A 11 0.39 15.19 -12.61
C ASN A 11 1.31 14.77 -11.45
N TYR A 12 1.84 15.69 -10.65
CA TYR A 12 2.68 15.32 -9.51
C TYR A 12 1.87 14.66 -8.40
N LEU A 13 0.62 15.08 -8.19
CA LEU A 13 -0.30 14.37 -7.27
C LEU A 13 -0.60 12.94 -7.77
N ALA A 14 -0.77 12.75 -9.08
CA ALA A 14 -0.93 11.42 -9.66
C ALA A 14 0.32 10.56 -9.45
N LEU A 15 1.53 11.12 -9.62
CA LEU A 15 2.79 10.44 -9.34
C LEU A 15 2.92 10.04 -7.86
N SER A 16 2.60 10.93 -6.93
CA SER A 16 2.53 10.62 -5.49
C SER A 16 1.60 9.45 -5.19
N ASN A 17 0.40 9.44 -5.79
CA ASN A 17 -0.54 8.34 -5.62
C ASN A 17 0.01 7.03 -6.17
N VAL A 18 0.71 7.05 -7.30
CA VAL A 18 1.33 5.84 -7.88
C VAL A 18 2.42 5.30 -6.96
N HIS A 19 3.24 6.16 -6.33
CA HIS A 19 4.23 5.72 -5.34
C HIS A 19 3.58 5.06 -4.12
N ILE A 20 2.56 5.70 -3.54
CA ILE A 20 1.79 5.14 -2.41
C ILE A 20 1.17 3.79 -2.80
N CYS A 21 0.50 3.72 -3.96
CA CYS A 21 -0.12 2.49 -4.43
C CYS A 21 0.90 1.37 -4.67
N ARG A 22 2.06 1.67 -5.26
CA ARG A 22 3.12 0.67 -5.47
C ARG A 22 3.64 0.08 -4.15
N LYS A 23 3.82 0.92 -3.13
CA LYS A 23 4.20 0.45 -1.79
C LYS A 23 3.11 -0.44 -1.17
N LEU A 24 1.84 -0.05 -1.31
CA LEU A 24 0.70 -0.86 -0.86
C LEU A 24 0.63 -2.21 -1.57
N LEU A 25 0.76 -2.24 -2.91
CA LEU A 25 0.78 -3.47 -3.70
C LEU A 25 1.89 -4.40 -3.22
N GLY A 26 3.12 -3.87 -3.09
CA GLY A 26 4.25 -4.65 -2.60
C GLY A 26 4.02 -5.23 -1.20
N HIS A 27 3.42 -4.44 -0.30
CA HIS A 27 3.09 -4.91 1.05
C HIS A 27 2.07 -6.06 1.05
N ILE A 28 1.06 -6.02 0.18
CA ILE A 28 0.09 -7.12 0.06
C ILE A 28 0.58 -8.30 -0.80
N GLY A 29 1.84 -8.27 -1.25
CA GLY A 29 2.46 -9.32 -2.07
C GLY A 29 2.17 -9.21 -3.56
N VAL A 30 1.43 -8.19 -4.01
CA VAL A 30 1.19 -7.94 -5.44
C VAL A 30 2.41 -7.24 -6.03
N ASN A 31 2.93 -7.74 -7.16
CA ASN A 31 4.09 -7.15 -7.80
C ASN A 31 3.83 -5.65 -8.13
N PRO A 32 4.60 -4.70 -7.56
CA PRO A 32 4.38 -3.25 -7.78
C PRO A 32 4.49 -2.84 -9.25
N GLU A 33 5.17 -3.64 -10.07
CA GLU A 33 5.32 -3.39 -11.51
C GLU A 33 4.02 -3.58 -12.30
N ARG A 34 2.98 -4.16 -11.70
CA ARG A 34 1.62 -4.18 -12.27
C ARG A 34 0.97 -2.80 -12.33
N LEU A 35 1.55 -1.79 -11.68
CA LEU A 35 1.14 -0.40 -11.78
C LEU A 35 2.23 0.43 -12.47
N ARG A 36 1.90 1.01 -13.63
CA ARG A 36 2.78 1.88 -14.40
C ARG A 36 2.14 3.24 -14.63
N LEU A 37 2.95 4.29 -14.49
CA LEU A 37 2.62 5.65 -14.88
C LEU A 37 3.53 6.05 -16.03
N GLU A 38 2.95 6.61 -17.08
CA GLU A 38 3.66 7.14 -18.24
C GLU A 38 3.03 8.47 -18.63
N TRP A 39 3.86 9.45 -18.99
CA TRP A 39 3.41 10.75 -19.48
C TRP A 39 3.36 10.72 -20.99
N VAL A 40 2.17 10.72 -21.59
CA VAL A 40 2.00 10.73 -23.05
C VAL A 40 1.12 11.91 -23.44
N SER A 41 1.62 12.77 -24.33
CA SER A 41 0.89 13.93 -24.85
C SER A 41 -0.09 13.52 -25.96
N ALA A 42 -1.01 14.42 -26.31
CA ALA A 42 -2.05 14.13 -27.32
C ALA A 42 -1.50 13.89 -28.73
N SER A 43 -0.29 14.36 -29.04
CA SER A 43 0.36 14.17 -30.34
C SER A 43 1.23 12.91 -30.41
N GLU A 44 1.44 12.21 -29.30
CA GLU A 44 2.35 11.07 -29.18
C GLU A 44 1.65 9.71 -29.42
N GLY A 45 0.85 9.62 -30.48
CA GLY A 45 0.06 8.40 -30.78
C GLY A 45 0.91 7.14 -30.98
N ILE A 46 2.06 7.23 -31.63
CA ILE A 46 2.98 6.09 -31.84
C ILE A 46 3.53 5.61 -30.50
N ARG A 47 4.03 6.55 -29.68
CA ARG A 47 4.58 6.25 -28.35
C ARG A 47 3.52 5.66 -27.42
N PHE A 48 2.27 6.12 -27.49
CA PHE A 48 1.16 5.50 -26.76
C PHE A 48 1.02 4.02 -27.11
N ALA A 49 1.00 3.69 -28.41
CA ALA A 49 0.89 2.31 -28.86
C ALA A 49 2.08 1.45 -28.40
N GLU A 50 3.30 1.98 -28.46
CA GLU A 50 4.51 1.32 -27.96
C GLU A 50 4.43 1.03 -26.46
N VAL A 51 4.05 2.03 -25.66
CA VAL A 51 3.87 1.89 -24.20
C VAL A 51 2.82 0.83 -23.87
N MET A 52 1.68 0.84 -24.58
CA MET A 52 0.61 -0.14 -24.34
C MET A 52 1.03 -1.57 -24.70
N ASN A 53 1.76 -1.74 -25.81
CA ASN A 53 2.28 -3.04 -26.21
C ASN A 53 3.32 -3.56 -25.21
N ASP A 54 4.26 -2.71 -24.80
CA ASP A 54 5.28 -3.05 -23.81
C ASP A 54 4.66 -3.42 -22.46
N PHE A 55 3.74 -2.60 -21.95
CA PHE A 55 3.08 -2.87 -20.68
C PHE A 55 2.19 -4.13 -20.75
N SER A 56 1.48 -4.36 -21.86
CA SER A 56 0.73 -5.60 -22.07
C SER A 56 1.66 -6.83 -22.06
N GLY A 57 2.82 -6.73 -22.71
CA GLY A 57 3.86 -7.76 -22.67
C GLY A 57 4.34 -8.03 -21.24
N LYS A 58 4.61 -6.98 -20.47
CA LYS A 58 5.03 -7.09 -19.06
C LYS A 58 3.98 -7.76 -18.19
N VAL A 59 2.71 -7.33 -18.26
CA VAL A 59 1.62 -7.92 -17.47
C VAL A 59 1.39 -9.39 -17.84
N LYS A 60 1.51 -9.76 -19.12
CA LYS A 60 1.45 -11.16 -19.55
C LYS A 60 2.60 -11.99 -18.98
N ALA A 61 3.81 -11.45 -18.96
CA ALA A 61 4.98 -12.13 -18.39
C ALA A 61 4.86 -12.32 -16.87
N LEU A 62 4.20 -11.39 -16.17
CA LEU A 62 3.88 -11.52 -14.75
C LEU A 62 2.77 -12.55 -14.47
N GLY A 63 2.03 -13.01 -15.48
CA GLY A 63 0.92 -13.94 -15.32
C GLY A 63 -0.35 -13.30 -14.76
N PRO A 64 -1.44 -14.08 -14.58
CA PRO A 64 -2.68 -13.62 -13.98
C PRO A 64 -2.45 -13.04 -12.58
N LEU A 65 -3.26 -12.06 -12.19
CA LEU A 65 -3.15 -11.41 -10.87
C LEU A 65 -3.44 -12.44 -9.77
N GLY A 66 -2.56 -12.54 -8.77
CA GLY A 66 -2.65 -13.54 -7.71
C GLY A 66 -1.88 -14.80 -8.08
N GLU A 67 -2.25 -15.48 -9.17
CA GLU A 67 -1.55 -16.69 -9.64
C GLU A 67 -0.07 -16.43 -9.94
N GLY A 68 0.23 -15.34 -10.63
CA GLY A 68 1.60 -14.93 -10.96
C GLY A 68 2.45 -14.57 -9.74
N GLU A 69 1.80 -14.26 -8.63
CA GLU A 69 2.41 -13.99 -7.33
C GLU A 69 2.43 -15.20 -6.40
N GLY A 70 1.76 -16.30 -6.76
CA GLY A 70 1.56 -17.45 -5.89
C GLY A 70 0.61 -17.17 -4.71
N ILE A 71 -0.33 -16.23 -4.86
CA ILE A 71 -1.33 -15.87 -3.86
C ILE A 71 -2.66 -16.51 -4.24
N ASP A 72 -3.31 -17.16 -3.27
CA ASP A 72 -4.66 -17.69 -3.44
C ASP A 72 -5.68 -16.58 -3.76
N GLU A 73 -6.72 -16.87 -4.55
CA GLU A 73 -7.68 -15.86 -5.02
C GLU A 73 -8.47 -15.24 -3.86
N ASP A 74 -8.91 -16.06 -2.89
CA ASP A 74 -9.66 -15.58 -1.74
C ASP A 74 -8.75 -14.78 -0.81
N GLU A 75 -7.51 -15.22 -0.62
CA GLU A 75 -6.49 -14.47 0.13
C GLU A 75 -6.22 -13.09 -0.51
N LEU A 76 -6.00 -13.05 -1.83
CA LEU A 76 -5.76 -11.81 -2.56
C LEU A 76 -6.94 -10.85 -2.42
N LYS A 77 -8.17 -11.36 -2.58
CA LYS A 77 -9.39 -10.57 -2.45
C LYS A 77 -9.51 -9.97 -1.05
N LEU A 78 -9.22 -10.73 0.00
CA LEU A 78 -9.22 -10.23 1.37
C LEU A 78 -8.19 -9.10 1.56
N LYS A 79 -6.95 -9.28 1.08
CA LYS A 79 -5.90 -8.25 1.16
C LYS A 79 -6.29 -6.97 0.41
N LEU A 80 -6.85 -7.09 -0.80
CA LEU A 80 -7.30 -5.95 -1.59
C LEU A 80 -8.46 -5.21 -0.92
N GLU A 81 -9.44 -5.94 -0.37
CA GLU A 81 -10.57 -5.35 0.35
C GLU A 81 -10.11 -4.57 1.59
N ALA A 82 -9.12 -5.08 2.32
CA ALA A 82 -8.59 -4.38 3.47
C ALA A 82 -7.88 -3.07 3.10
N VAL A 83 -7.05 -3.09 2.05
CA VAL A 83 -6.45 -1.86 1.52
C VAL A 83 -7.53 -0.89 1.07
N LYS A 84 -8.56 -1.38 0.37
CA LYS A 84 -9.69 -0.56 -0.10
C LYS A 84 -10.41 0.14 1.04
N ASN A 85 -10.66 -0.56 2.14
CA ASN A 85 -11.31 0.00 3.33
C ASN A 85 -10.47 1.08 4.01
N LEU A 86 -9.14 1.05 3.86
CA LEU A 86 -8.23 2.04 4.42
C LEU A 86 -8.00 3.26 3.52
N ILE A 87 -8.47 3.24 2.26
CA ILE A 87 -8.27 4.34 1.30
C ILE A 87 -8.65 5.72 1.87
N PRO A 88 -9.80 5.93 2.54
CA PRO A 88 -10.15 7.25 3.09
C PRO A 88 -9.11 7.75 4.10
N TYR A 89 -8.58 6.86 4.93
CA TYR A 89 -7.54 7.17 5.90
C TYR A 89 -6.18 7.42 5.22
N ILE A 90 -5.81 6.59 4.24
CA ILE A 90 -4.58 6.79 3.45
C ILE A 90 -4.60 8.15 2.74
N LYS A 91 -5.75 8.57 2.21
CA LYS A 91 -5.93 9.90 1.61
C LYS A 91 -5.79 11.03 2.62
N LEU A 92 -6.24 10.82 3.85
CA LEU A 92 -5.99 11.78 4.93
C LEU A 92 -4.50 11.86 5.25
N VAL A 93 -3.82 10.73 5.43
CA VAL A 93 -2.37 10.69 5.70
C VAL A 93 -1.58 11.35 4.58
N GLU A 94 -1.89 11.03 3.32
CA GLU A 94 -1.26 11.64 2.16
C GLU A 94 -1.38 13.17 2.24
N ARG A 95 -2.60 13.69 2.42
CA ARG A 95 -2.86 15.13 2.47
C ARG A 95 -2.13 15.84 3.62
N GLU A 96 -2.13 15.24 4.81
CA GLU A 96 -1.63 15.89 6.02
C GLU A 96 -0.12 15.71 6.23
N ARG A 97 0.48 14.65 5.66
CA ARG A 97 1.87 14.25 5.96
C ARG A 97 2.77 14.10 4.75
N LEU A 98 2.22 13.75 3.57
CA LEU A 98 3.03 13.41 2.39
C LEU A 98 2.83 14.38 1.22
N ARG A 99 1.96 15.39 1.38
CA ARG A 99 1.63 16.34 0.31
C ARG A 99 2.65 17.46 0.25
N VAL A 100 3.61 17.30 -0.65
CA VAL A 100 4.68 18.27 -0.90
C VAL A 100 4.51 18.88 -2.29
N PRO A 101 4.70 20.20 -2.47
CA PRO A 101 4.77 20.80 -3.80
C PRO A 101 6.10 20.41 -4.46
N PHE A 102 6.03 19.59 -5.51
CA PHE A 102 7.20 19.15 -6.29
C PHE A 102 7.37 20.01 -7.53
N LYS A 103 8.63 20.33 -7.89
CA LYS A 103 8.93 21.08 -9.11
C LYS A 103 9.34 20.18 -10.27
N SER A 104 9.67 18.92 -9.97
CA SER A 104 10.04 17.92 -10.97
C SER A 104 9.62 16.51 -10.54
N GLU A 105 9.58 15.61 -11.53
CA GLU A 105 9.39 14.19 -11.29
C GLU A 105 10.53 13.58 -10.46
N GLU A 106 11.77 14.03 -10.67
CA GLU A 106 12.94 13.56 -9.92
C GLU A 106 12.83 13.89 -8.42
N GLU A 107 12.40 15.10 -8.09
CA GLU A 107 12.15 15.50 -6.70
C GLU A 107 11.07 14.62 -6.03
N CYS A 108 9.97 14.37 -6.75
CA CYS A 108 8.90 13.50 -6.27
C CYS A 108 9.39 12.07 -6.04
N ASN A 109 10.10 11.50 -7.02
CA ASN A 109 10.67 10.15 -6.92
C ASN A 109 11.63 10.04 -5.72
N LYS A 110 12.57 10.99 -5.60
CA LYS A 110 13.53 11.02 -4.49
C LYS A 110 12.86 11.11 -3.12
N PHE A 111 11.79 11.90 -3.01
CA PHE A 111 11.01 12.00 -1.79
C PHE A 111 10.37 10.66 -1.43
N PHE A 112 9.66 10.01 -2.36
CA PHE A 112 8.97 8.74 -2.09
C PHE A 112 9.90 7.51 -1.96
N THR A 113 11.18 7.64 -2.31
CA THR A 113 12.22 6.64 -2.05
C THR A 113 13.09 6.97 -0.82
N SER A 114 12.72 7.98 -0.04
CA SER A 114 13.50 8.36 1.15
C SER A 114 13.13 7.52 2.37
N ASP A 115 14.12 7.26 3.23
CA ASP A 115 13.94 6.55 4.51
C ASP A 115 12.90 7.22 5.42
N GLU A 116 12.77 8.56 5.34
CA GLU A 116 11.77 9.31 6.09
C GLU A 116 10.35 8.95 5.65
N VAL A 117 10.10 8.92 4.33
CA VAL A 117 8.79 8.54 3.79
C VAL A 117 8.51 7.05 4.04
N ASP A 118 9.51 6.18 3.94
CA ASP A 118 9.34 4.76 4.27
C ASP A 118 8.94 4.56 5.73
N ARG A 119 9.57 5.29 6.66
CA ARG A 119 9.21 5.26 8.07
C ARG A 119 7.79 5.78 8.30
N LEU A 120 7.43 6.93 7.73
CA LEU A 120 6.08 7.49 7.86
C LEU A 120 5.03 6.56 7.25
N PHE A 121 5.35 5.93 6.12
CA PHE A 121 4.45 4.98 5.47
C PHE A 121 4.23 3.73 6.34
N GLN A 122 5.29 3.18 6.93
CA GLN A 122 5.19 2.07 7.88
C GLN A 122 4.33 2.47 9.10
N GLU A 123 4.71 3.54 9.80
CA GLU A 123 4.09 3.94 11.07
C GLU A 123 2.63 4.40 10.93
N LEU A 124 2.30 5.06 9.81
CA LEU A 124 0.97 5.64 9.63
C LEU A 124 0.04 4.73 8.84
N ILE A 125 0.53 4.07 7.80
CA ILE A 125 -0.33 3.33 6.86
C ILE A 125 -0.28 1.83 7.14
N LEU A 126 0.91 1.22 7.15
CA LEU A 126 1.03 -0.24 7.29
C LEU A 126 0.65 -0.72 8.68
N ASP A 127 1.15 -0.06 9.72
CA ASP A 127 0.76 -0.31 11.11
C ASP A 127 -0.77 -0.24 11.30
N LYS A 128 -1.43 0.71 10.63
CA LYS A 128 -2.88 0.87 10.70
C LYS A 128 -3.62 -0.25 9.99
N LEU A 129 -3.10 -0.72 8.85
CA LEU A 129 -3.64 -1.85 8.11
C LEU A 129 -3.51 -3.14 8.93
N GLU A 130 -2.35 -3.39 9.52
CA GLU A 130 -2.08 -4.55 10.37
C GLU A 130 -3.00 -4.56 11.60
N VAL A 131 -3.11 -3.45 12.33
CA VAL A 131 -4.07 -3.33 13.45
C VAL A 131 -5.49 -3.64 12.98
N SER A 132 -5.90 -3.12 11.81
CA SER A 132 -7.24 -3.38 11.27
C SER A 132 -7.47 -4.87 10.99
N HIS A 133 -6.48 -5.59 10.44
CA HIS A 133 -6.55 -7.04 10.23
C HIS A 133 -6.64 -7.81 11.54
N ILE A 134 -5.77 -7.47 12.50
CA ILE A 134 -5.76 -8.07 13.83
C ILE A 134 -7.14 -7.92 14.49
N MET A 135 -7.72 -6.71 14.43
CA MET A 135 -9.05 -6.45 14.97
C MET A 135 -10.14 -7.26 14.25
N ALA A 136 -10.04 -7.45 12.94
CA ALA A 136 -11.00 -8.25 12.19
C ALA A 136 -10.96 -9.71 12.62
N LEU A 137 -9.76 -10.31 12.73
CA LEU A 137 -9.58 -11.68 13.18
C LEU A 137 -10.12 -11.90 14.61
N LEU A 138 -9.82 -10.98 15.52
CA LEU A 138 -10.27 -11.06 16.91
C LEU A 138 -11.78 -10.92 17.10
N ARG A 139 -12.48 -10.29 16.15
CA ARG A 139 -13.95 -10.22 16.14
C ARG A 139 -14.59 -11.56 15.79
N GLU A 140 -13.92 -12.39 15.00
CA GLU A 140 -14.42 -13.71 14.63
C GLU A 140 -14.24 -14.71 15.78
N ARG A 141 -13.04 -14.74 16.37
CA ARG A 141 -12.72 -15.57 17.53
C ARG A 141 -11.54 -15.02 18.33
N PRO A 142 -11.44 -15.34 19.63
CA PRO A 142 -10.21 -15.10 20.38
C PRO A 142 -9.02 -15.82 19.76
N LEU A 143 -7.90 -15.12 19.60
CA LEU A 143 -6.65 -15.64 19.05
C LEU A 143 -5.48 -15.21 19.90
N SER A 144 -4.47 -16.07 20.01
CA SER A 144 -3.17 -15.71 20.56
C SER A 144 -2.32 -14.94 19.55
N THR A 145 -1.28 -14.24 20.04
CA THR A 145 -0.29 -13.56 19.19
C THR A 145 0.33 -14.51 18.15
N GLY A 146 0.59 -15.76 18.54
CA GLY A 146 1.17 -16.77 17.64
C GLY A 146 0.23 -17.16 16.50
N GLU A 147 -1.06 -17.38 16.80
CA GLU A 147 -2.06 -17.68 15.77
C GLU A 147 -2.25 -16.52 14.80
N ILE A 148 -2.28 -15.28 15.31
CA ILE A 148 -2.40 -14.08 14.47
C ILE A 148 -1.18 -13.92 13.57
N SER A 149 0.02 -14.13 14.10
CA SER A 149 1.27 -14.08 13.34
C SER A 149 1.28 -15.10 12.19
N GLU A 150 0.86 -16.33 12.46
CA GLU A 150 0.78 -17.40 11.45
C GLU A 150 -0.27 -17.08 10.36
N ILE A 151 -1.42 -16.53 10.74
CA ILE A 151 -2.49 -16.16 9.78
C ILE A 151 -2.08 -14.96 8.92
N LEU A 152 -1.47 -13.94 9.51
CA LEU A 152 -1.15 -12.68 8.80
C LEU A 152 0.22 -12.68 8.14
N GLY A 153 1.09 -13.66 8.44
CA GLY A 153 2.47 -13.67 7.97
C GLY A 153 3.33 -12.51 8.52
N VAL A 154 2.92 -11.95 9.67
CA VAL A 154 3.59 -10.83 10.34
C VAL A 154 4.41 -11.36 11.52
N ASP A 155 5.56 -10.74 11.82
CA ASP A 155 6.40 -11.16 12.94
C ASP A 155 5.63 -11.10 14.29
N PRO A 156 5.75 -12.12 15.16
CA PRO A 156 5.04 -12.15 16.44
C PRO A 156 5.30 -10.92 17.33
N SER A 157 6.49 -10.32 17.25
CA SER A 157 6.83 -9.11 18.02
C SER A 157 6.08 -7.88 17.52
N GLU A 158 5.88 -7.76 16.20
CA GLU A 158 5.07 -6.70 15.59
C GLU A 158 3.59 -6.86 15.95
N VAL A 159 3.07 -8.09 15.87
CA VAL A 159 1.70 -8.39 16.33
C VAL A 159 1.53 -8.02 17.81
N SER A 160 2.48 -8.39 18.66
CA SER A 160 2.44 -8.04 20.08
C SER A 160 2.49 -6.53 20.31
N ARG A 161 3.34 -5.81 19.56
CA ARG A 161 3.42 -4.34 19.59
C ARG A 161 2.07 -3.71 19.24
N HIS A 162 1.41 -4.18 18.18
CA HIS A 162 0.09 -3.72 17.76
C HIS A 162 -1.01 -4.02 18.79
N MET A 163 -1.00 -5.22 19.37
CA MET A 163 -1.95 -5.63 20.41
C MET A 163 -1.80 -4.80 21.68
N ASN A 164 -0.57 -4.56 22.12
CA ASN A 164 -0.28 -3.72 23.29
C ASN A 164 -0.71 -2.26 23.07
N SER A 165 -0.43 -1.69 21.89
CA SER A 165 -0.88 -0.35 21.52
C SER A 165 -2.41 -0.26 21.50
N SER A 166 -3.08 -1.25 20.92
CA SER A 166 -4.54 -1.31 20.81
C SER A 166 -5.22 -1.53 22.16
N SER A 167 -4.62 -2.33 23.05
CA SER A 167 -5.07 -2.54 24.43
C SER A 167 -5.03 -1.24 25.25
N ARG A 168 -3.95 -0.47 25.13
CA ARG A 168 -3.84 0.86 25.77
C ARG A 168 -4.91 1.85 25.30
N GLN A 169 -5.41 1.68 24.08
CA GLN A 169 -6.51 2.46 23.52
C GLN A 169 -7.90 1.90 23.88
N GLY A 170 -7.97 0.80 24.62
CA GLY A 170 -9.22 0.13 25.01
C GLY A 170 -9.93 -0.60 23.87
N LEU A 171 -9.24 -0.84 22.75
CA LEU A 171 -9.82 -1.50 21.57
C LEU A 171 -9.79 -3.03 21.67
N VAL A 172 -8.90 -3.57 22.52
CA VAL A 172 -8.69 -5.00 22.73
C VAL A 172 -8.45 -5.25 24.21
N HIS A 173 -8.85 -6.42 24.70
CA HIS A 173 -8.37 -6.92 25.98
C HIS A 173 -7.22 -7.89 25.72
N PHE A 174 -6.00 -7.50 26.08
CA PHE A 174 -4.78 -8.29 25.89
C PHE A 174 -4.11 -8.50 27.25
N ASP A 175 -3.99 -9.76 27.68
CA ASP A 175 -3.26 -10.18 28.87
C ASP A 175 -1.78 -10.38 28.51
N GLU A 176 -0.95 -9.38 28.86
CA GLU A 176 0.50 -9.41 28.64
C GLU A 176 1.18 -10.62 29.31
N SER A 177 0.61 -11.17 30.39
CA SER A 177 1.16 -12.33 31.10
C SER A 177 0.91 -13.65 30.38
N GLN A 178 -0.16 -13.73 29.58
CA GLN A 178 -0.56 -14.91 28.82
C GLN A 178 -0.30 -14.79 27.31
N LYS A 179 0.12 -13.61 26.83
CA LYS A 179 0.22 -13.27 25.40
C LYS A 179 -1.09 -13.59 24.64
N ARG A 180 -2.23 -13.32 25.28
CA ARG A 180 -3.57 -13.64 24.80
C ARG A 180 -4.53 -12.52 25.12
#